data_AF-A0A8S9MBI2-F1
#
_entry.id   AF-A0A8S9MBI2-F1
#
_cell.length_a   1.000
_cell.length_b   1.000
_cell.length_c   1.000
_cell.angle_alpha   90.00
_cell.angle_beta   90.00
_cell.angle_gamma   90.00
#
_symmetry.space_group_name_H-M   'P 1'
#
loop_
_entity.id
_entity.type
_entity.pdbx_description
1 polymer ?
#
loop_
_entity_poly.entity_id
_entity_poly.type
_entity_poly.pdbx_seq_one_letter_code
_entity_poly.pdbx_strand_id
1 'polypeptide(L)'
;MDGEISEKFTVVFDTGSSNLWVPSSKCYFSIACLLHPKYKSSRSSTYEKNGKSAAIHYGTGAIAGFFSNDAVTVGDLVVKDQEFIEATKEPGLTFVVAKFDGILGLGFQEISVGNAAPVWYNMLKQGLIKEPVFSFWLNRNAEDEEGGELVFGGVDPKHFKGQHTYVPVTQKGYWQFDMGDVLIGGEPTGYCESGCSAIADSGTSLLAGPTVSKNLKEF
;
A
#
# COMPACT_ATOMS: atom_id res chain seq x y z
N MET A 1 -22.59 23.14 -15.82
CA MET A 1 -22.21 21.72 -15.84
C MET A 1 -20.79 21.73 -15.32
N ASP A 2 -20.67 21.72 -14.00
CA ASP A 2 -19.40 22.00 -13.36
C ASP A 2 -18.70 20.66 -13.23
N GLY A 3 -17.88 20.34 -14.24
CA GLY A 3 -17.10 19.12 -14.27
C GLY A 3 -16.13 19.12 -13.09
N GLU A 4 -16.31 18.16 -12.19
CA GLU A 4 -15.43 17.91 -11.06
C GLU A 4 -14.00 17.65 -11.57
N ILE A 5 -13.03 18.41 -11.09
CA ILE A 5 -11.64 18.29 -11.54
C ILE A 5 -10.96 17.26 -10.64
N SER A 6 -10.76 16.05 -11.17
CA SER A 6 -9.98 15.01 -10.49
C SER A 6 -8.49 15.39 -10.42
N GLU A 7 -7.94 15.45 -9.21
CA GLU A 7 -6.51 15.62 -8.97
C GLU A 7 -5.81 14.25 -8.97
N LYS A 8 -4.86 14.04 -9.89
CA LYS A 8 -4.21 12.74 -10.10
C LYS A 8 -2.92 12.62 -9.29
N PHE A 9 -2.72 11.44 -8.72
CA PHE A 9 -1.51 11.07 -7.98
C PHE A 9 -1.04 9.69 -8.42
N THR A 10 0.27 9.52 -8.53
CA THR A 10 0.94 8.23 -8.65
C THR A 10 1.10 7.67 -7.25
N VAL A 11 0.57 6.49 -6.98
CA VAL A 11 0.64 5.88 -5.65
C VAL A 11 1.17 4.46 -5.71
N VAL A 12 1.85 4.05 -4.64
CA VAL A 12 2.15 2.63 -4.40
C VAL A 12 0.92 1.97 -3.78
N PHE A 13 0.47 0.86 -4.37
CA PHE A 13 -0.53 -0.01 -3.77
C PHE A 13 0.16 -0.98 -2.82
N ASP A 14 -0.05 -0.79 -1.53
CA ASP A 14 0.78 -1.37 -0.47
C ASP A 14 -0.03 -2.26 0.46
N THR A 15 0.16 -3.57 0.39
CA THR A 15 -0.49 -4.53 1.30
C THR A 15 0.13 -4.57 2.70
N GLY A 16 1.30 -3.95 2.91
CA GLY A 16 1.96 -3.81 4.21
C GLY A 16 1.44 -2.64 5.07
N SER A 17 0.70 -1.68 4.49
CA SER A 17 0.10 -0.54 5.20
C SER A 17 -1.40 -0.40 4.92
N SER A 18 -2.10 0.48 5.66
CA SER A 18 -3.58 0.55 5.61
C SER A 18 -4.16 1.96 5.43
N ASN A 19 -3.32 2.99 5.38
CA ASN A 19 -3.76 4.36 5.15
C ASN A 19 -3.53 4.75 3.69
N LEU A 20 -4.45 5.55 3.14
CA LEU A 20 -4.17 6.37 1.96
C LEU A 20 -3.56 7.70 2.42
N TRP A 21 -2.49 8.14 1.77
CA TRP A 21 -1.96 9.49 1.97
C TRP A 21 -1.35 10.05 0.68
N VAL A 22 -1.44 11.36 0.52
CA VAL A 22 -0.85 12.13 -0.58
C VAL A 22 -0.31 13.48 -0.08
N PRO A 23 0.62 14.13 -0.80
CA PRO A 23 1.16 15.43 -0.41
C PRO A 23 0.07 16.50 -0.41
N SER A 24 0.01 17.32 0.63
CA SER A 24 -0.97 18.41 0.75
C SER A 24 -0.45 19.69 0.12
N SER A 25 -1.35 20.52 -0.44
CA SER A 25 -1.02 21.90 -0.80
C SER A 25 -0.53 22.74 0.38
N LYS A 26 -0.78 22.27 1.61
CA LYS A 26 -0.34 22.87 2.88
C LYS A 26 1.05 22.38 3.33
N CYS A 27 1.71 21.55 2.53
CA CYS A 27 3.11 21.16 2.73
C CYS A 27 4.06 22.19 2.11
N TYR A 28 4.64 23.05 2.94
CA TYR A 28 5.50 24.16 2.49
C TYR A 28 7.00 23.91 2.65
N PHE A 29 7.38 23.03 3.58
CA PHE A 29 8.76 22.96 4.07
C PHE A 29 9.49 21.65 3.74
N SER A 30 8.79 20.61 3.28
CA SER A 30 9.42 19.37 2.83
C SER A 30 9.77 19.46 1.34
N ILE A 31 11.02 19.16 1.01
CA ILE A 31 11.52 19.14 -0.37
C ILE A 31 10.72 18.15 -1.22
N ALA A 32 10.37 16.97 -0.67
CA ALA A 32 9.54 15.98 -1.36
C ALA A 32 8.23 16.58 -1.90
N CYS A 33 7.50 17.34 -1.09
CA CYS A 33 6.26 18.02 -1.49
C CYS A 33 6.45 19.10 -2.57
N LEU A 34 7.67 19.61 -2.80
CA LEU A 34 7.95 20.57 -3.86
C LEU A 34 8.18 19.89 -5.22
N LEU A 35 8.52 18.60 -5.20
CA LEU A 35 8.82 17.80 -6.40
C LEU A 35 7.62 16.97 -6.87
N HIS A 36 6.63 16.75 -6.00
CA HIS A 36 5.44 15.94 -6.29
C HIS A 36 4.17 16.81 -6.42
N PRO A 37 3.14 16.35 -7.16
CA PRO A 37 1.80 16.91 -7.13
C PRO A 37 1.26 17.01 -5.70
N LYS A 38 0.38 17.98 -5.47
CA LYS A 38 -0.19 18.25 -4.15
C LYS A 38 -1.69 18.37 -4.23
N TYR A 39 -2.38 17.70 -3.31
CA TYR A 39 -3.84 17.75 -3.16
C TYR A 39 -4.28 19.14 -2.69
N LYS A 40 -5.28 19.70 -3.37
CA LYS A 40 -5.84 21.03 -3.11
C LYS A 40 -7.33 20.91 -2.82
N SER A 41 -7.64 20.60 -1.55
CA SER A 41 -9.01 20.65 -0.99
C SER A 41 -9.89 21.80 -1.50
N SER A 42 -9.36 23.00 -1.74
CA SER A 42 -10.12 24.14 -2.26
C SER A 42 -10.64 23.99 -3.70
N ARG A 43 -10.21 22.95 -4.43
CA ARG A 43 -10.63 22.66 -5.81
C ARG A 43 -11.56 21.45 -5.90
N SER A 44 -11.77 20.73 -4.80
CA SER A 44 -12.68 19.59 -4.74
C SER A 44 -14.04 20.03 -4.22
N SER A 45 -15.09 19.66 -4.95
CA SER A 45 -16.49 19.90 -4.55
C SER A 45 -17.00 18.86 -3.54
N THR A 46 -16.35 17.70 -3.45
CA THR A 46 -16.68 16.59 -2.54
C THR A 46 -15.80 16.55 -1.30
N TYR A 47 -14.86 17.49 -1.17
CA TYR A 47 -14.01 17.63 0.00
C TYR A 47 -14.83 17.90 1.27
N GLU A 48 -14.60 17.07 2.28
CA GLU A 48 -15.07 17.28 3.64
C GLU A 48 -13.89 17.38 4.61
N LYS A 49 -13.89 18.45 5.40
CA LYS A 49 -12.85 18.69 6.39
C LYS A 49 -13.01 17.77 7.59
N ASN A 50 -11.94 17.05 7.92
CA ASN A 50 -11.81 16.27 9.14
C ASN A 50 -10.80 16.94 10.11
N GLY A 51 -9.55 17.10 9.67
CA GLY A 51 -8.53 17.90 10.37
C GLY A 51 -7.85 17.23 11.56
N LYS A 52 -8.21 15.97 11.90
CA LYS A 52 -7.52 15.19 12.94
C LYS A 52 -6.07 14.93 12.53
N SER A 53 -5.10 15.27 13.38
CA SER A 53 -3.69 15.05 13.09
C SER A 53 -3.34 13.56 12.95
N ALA A 54 -2.38 13.26 12.08
CA ALA A 54 -1.87 11.91 11.83
C ALA A 54 -0.35 11.93 11.60
N ALA A 55 0.31 10.84 11.97
CA ALA A 55 1.72 10.61 11.63
C ALA A 55 1.94 9.11 11.41
N ILE A 56 2.71 8.77 10.38
CA ILE A 56 3.08 7.38 10.05
C ILE A 56 4.60 7.29 9.99
N HIS A 57 5.15 6.23 10.57
CA HIS A 57 6.56 5.87 10.46
C HIS A 57 6.68 4.57 9.67
N TYR A 58 7.39 4.63 8.56
CA TYR A 58 7.83 3.50 7.75
C TYR A 58 9.25 3.09 8.15
N GLY A 59 9.72 1.93 7.69
CA GLY A 59 11.06 1.44 8.01
C GLY A 59 12.19 2.45 7.68
N THR A 60 12.05 3.20 6.58
CA THR A 60 13.06 4.16 6.11
C THR A 60 12.52 5.59 5.93
N GLY A 61 11.26 5.87 6.29
CA GLY A 61 10.63 7.17 6.03
C GLY A 61 9.54 7.49 7.04
N ALA A 62 9.06 8.72 7.07
CA ALA A 62 7.92 9.10 7.89
C ALA A 62 7.14 10.22 7.22
N ILE A 63 5.85 10.31 7.52
CA ILE A 63 4.99 11.43 7.11
C ILE A 63 4.21 11.94 8.31
N ALA A 64 3.89 13.23 8.32
CA ALA A 64 2.96 13.82 9.26
C ALA A 64 2.00 14.78 8.55
N GLY A 65 0.77 14.84 9.04
CA GLY A 65 -0.32 15.51 8.34
C GLY A 65 -1.59 15.53 9.17
N PHE A 66 -2.71 15.60 8.47
CA PHE A 66 -4.04 15.52 9.06
C PHE A 66 -4.98 14.77 8.12
N PHE A 67 -6.05 14.21 8.67
CA PHE A 67 -7.09 13.54 7.91
C PHE A 67 -7.98 14.53 7.17
N SER A 68 -8.41 14.12 5.99
CA SER A 68 -9.42 14.74 5.14
C SER A 68 -10.31 13.66 4.54
N ASN A 69 -11.52 14.02 4.15
CA ASN A 69 -12.44 13.13 3.46
C ASN A 69 -12.69 13.69 2.06
N ASP A 70 -12.69 12.82 1.05
CA ASP A 70 -13.02 13.17 -0.33
C ASP A 70 -13.43 11.93 -1.13
N ALA A 71 -13.90 12.12 -2.36
CA ALA A 71 -14.06 11.02 -3.32
C ALA A 71 -12.70 10.62 -3.88
N VAL A 72 -12.40 9.32 -3.88
CA VAL A 72 -11.17 8.75 -4.43
C VAL A 72 -11.52 7.84 -5.60
N THR A 73 -10.95 8.12 -6.78
CA THR A 73 -11.14 7.28 -7.97
C THR A 73 -9.93 6.36 -8.15
N VAL A 74 -10.17 5.05 -8.23
CA VAL A 74 -9.15 4.02 -8.48
C VAL A 74 -9.63 3.12 -9.62
N GLY A 75 -8.91 3.12 -10.74
CA GLY A 75 -9.45 2.57 -11.99
C GLY A 75 -10.74 3.30 -12.36
N ASP A 76 -11.81 2.53 -12.60
CA ASP A 76 -13.15 3.08 -12.88
C ASP A 76 -14.03 3.18 -11.61
N LEU A 77 -13.48 2.88 -10.42
CA LEU A 77 -14.22 2.84 -9.17
C LEU A 77 -14.13 4.18 -8.43
N VAL A 78 -15.27 4.81 -8.18
CA VAL A 78 -15.35 6.04 -7.37
C VAL A 78 -15.77 5.68 -5.94
N VAL A 79 -14.78 5.69 -5.04
CA VAL A 79 -14.97 5.44 -3.60
C VAL A 79 -15.31 6.75 -2.92
N LYS A 80 -16.55 6.89 -2.44
CA LYS A 80 -17.01 8.11 -1.76
C LYS A 80 -16.59 8.15 -0.30
N ASP A 81 -16.54 9.36 0.26
CA ASP A 81 -16.28 9.64 1.68
C ASP A 81 -15.02 8.95 2.22
N GLN A 82 -14.00 8.79 1.38
CA GLN A 82 -12.76 8.13 1.76
C GLN A 82 -11.95 9.05 2.66
N GLU A 83 -11.68 8.58 3.88
CA GLU A 83 -10.75 9.25 4.79
C GLU A 83 -9.30 8.96 4.37
N PHE A 84 -8.49 10.00 4.19
CA PHE A 84 -7.08 9.90 3.82
C PHE A 84 -6.26 11.00 4.49
N ILE A 85 -4.94 10.85 4.49
CA ILE A 85 -4.02 11.81 5.12
C ILE A 85 -3.47 12.79 4.08
N GLU A 86 -3.69 14.07 4.34
CA GLU A 86 -2.98 15.17 3.69
C GLU A 86 -1.61 15.34 4.36
N ALA A 87 -0.53 14.89 3.70
CA ALA A 87 0.82 15.03 4.24
C ALA A 87 1.29 16.48 4.20
N THR A 88 1.65 17.03 5.36
CA THR A 88 2.20 18.40 5.51
C THR A 88 3.69 18.41 5.79
N LYS A 89 4.24 17.24 6.13
CA LYS A 89 5.66 16.99 6.36
C LYS A 89 5.99 15.59 5.87
N GLU A 90 7.03 15.50 5.06
CA GLU A 90 7.65 14.28 4.55
C GLU A 90 9.16 14.41 4.79
N PRO A 91 9.64 14.15 6.03
CA PRO A 91 11.07 14.22 6.35
C PRO A 91 11.89 13.14 5.66
N GLY A 92 13.19 13.43 5.49
CA GLY A 92 14.17 12.49 4.96
C GLY A 92 14.29 12.54 3.43
N LEU A 93 15.17 11.69 2.90
CA LEU A 93 15.43 11.60 1.45
C LEU A 93 14.56 10.55 0.76
N THR A 94 13.96 9.63 1.52
CA THR A 94 13.16 8.50 1.00
C THR A 94 12.09 8.95 0.02
N PHE A 95 11.31 9.97 0.38
CA PHE A 95 10.26 10.52 -0.50
C PHE A 95 10.77 11.60 -1.46
N VAL A 96 12.01 12.07 -1.32
CA VAL A 96 12.62 13.01 -2.30
C VAL A 96 13.05 12.26 -3.56
N VAL A 97 13.53 11.02 -3.42
CA VAL A 97 13.98 10.17 -4.54
C VAL A 97 12.89 9.22 -5.05
N ALA A 98 11.69 9.27 -4.46
CA ALA A 98 10.56 8.47 -4.88
C ALA A 98 10.09 8.89 -6.28
N LYS A 99 9.59 7.92 -7.05
CA LYS A 99 8.89 8.16 -8.33
C LYS A 99 7.37 8.19 -8.16
N PHE A 100 6.89 8.04 -6.94
CA PHE A 100 5.49 8.02 -6.55
C PHE A 100 5.21 9.18 -5.60
N ASP A 101 3.99 9.67 -5.61
CA ASP A 101 3.55 10.82 -4.83
C ASP A 101 3.05 10.40 -3.44
N GLY A 102 2.45 9.21 -3.33
CA GLY A 102 1.85 8.73 -2.08
C GLY A 102 1.72 7.21 -2.01
N ILE A 103 1.01 6.74 -0.99
CA ILE A 103 0.74 5.31 -0.77
C ILE A 103 -0.75 5.11 -0.56
N LEU A 104 -1.29 4.07 -1.19
CA LEU A 104 -2.62 3.55 -0.96
C LEU A 104 -2.50 2.19 -0.27
N GLY A 105 -2.72 2.19 1.04
CA GLY A 105 -2.69 0.98 1.85
C GLY A 105 -3.86 0.03 1.55
N LEU A 106 -3.54 -1.25 1.37
CA LEU A 106 -4.46 -2.37 1.12
C LEU A 106 -4.47 -3.41 2.24
N GLY A 107 -3.81 -3.11 3.36
CA GLY A 107 -3.87 -3.88 4.60
C GLY A 107 -5.20 -3.76 5.34
N PHE A 108 -5.26 -4.36 6.52
CA PHE A 108 -6.47 -4.38 7.33
C PHE A 108 -6.57 -3.14 8.25
N GLN A 109 -7.80 -2.71 8.55
CA GLN A 109 -8.06 -1.52 9.36
C GLN A 109 -7.35 -1.50 10.73
N GLU A 110 -7.08 -2.67 11.33
CA GLU A 110 -6.44 -2.82 12.64
C GLU A 110 -5.08 -2.13 12.76
N ILE A 111 -4.35 -1.95 11.64
CA ILE A 111 -3.05 -1.23 11.62
C ILE A 111 -3.15 0.18 11.03
N SER A 112 -4.36 0.63 10.69
CA SER A 112 -4.60 1.97 10.16
C SER A 112 -4.43 3.03 11.24
N VAL A 113 -3.57 4.01 11.00
CA VAL A 113 -3.46 5.19 11.86
C VAL A 113 -4.82 5.88 11.91
N GLY A 114 -5.23 6.30 13.11
CA GLY A 114 -6.51 6.96 13.31
C GLY A 114 -7.73 6.04 13.28
N ASN A 115 -7.54 4.73 13.07
CA ASN A 115 -8.60 3.74 12.79
C ASN A 115 -9.40 4.06 11.52
N ALA A 116 -8.75 4.69 10.53
CA ALA A 116 -9.36 5.07 9.26
C ALA A 116 -9.71 3.81 8.43
N ALA A 117 -10.90 3.78 7.84
CA ALA A 117 -11.30 2.67 6.97
C ALA A 117 -10.45 2.67 5.67
N PRO A 118 -9.75 1.56 5.34
CA PRO A 118 -8.99 1.47 4.10
C PRO A 118 -9.88 1.58 2.86
N VAL A 119 -9.30 2.01 1.73
CA VAL A 119 -10.02 2.19 0.46
C VAL A 119 -10.78 0.94 0.04
N TRP A 120 -10.12 -0.22 0.14
CA TRP A 120 -10.71 -1.52 -0.17
C TRP A 120 -11.96 -1.86 0.68
N TYR A 121 -11.97 -1.48 1.96
CA TYR A 121 -13.13 -1.70 2.82
C TYR A 121 -14.32 -0.86 2.36
N ASN A 122 -14.07 0.38 1.95
CA ASN A 122 -15.11 1.24 1.42
C ASN A 122 -15.61 0.77 0.04
N MET A 123 -14.73 0.22 -0.82
CA MET A 123 -15.15 -0.44 -2.06
C MET A 123 -16.14 -1.59 -1.80
N LEU A 124 -15.84 -2.46 -0.83
CA LEU A 124 -16.73 -3.54 -0.41
C LEU A 124 -18.06 -3.01 0.13
N LYS A 125 -17.99 -2.08 1.10
CA LYS A 125 -19.16 -1.50 1.77
C LYS A 125 -20.10 -0.78 0.81
N GLN A 126 -19.55 -0.13 -0.21
CA GLN A 126 -20.29 0.60 -1.23
C GLN A 126 -20.75 -0.29 -2.40
N GLY A 127 -20.40 -1.59 -2.40
CA GLY A 127 -20.80 -2.53 -3.44
C GLY A 127 -20.15 -2.26 -4.81
N LEU A 128 -18.94 -1.69 -4.83
CA LEU A 128 -18.25 -1.29 -6.05
C LEU A 128 -17.54 -2.45 -6.77
N ILE A 129 -17.40 -3.58 -6.10
CA ILE A 129 -16.67 -4.76 -6.58
C ILE A 129 -17.52 -6.01 -6.43
N LYS A 130 -17.32 -6.95 -7.37
CA LYS A 130 -18.15 -8.17 -7.48
C LYS A 130 -17.76 -9.23 -6.46
N GLU A 131 -16.46 -9.47 -6.32
CA GLU A 131 -15.90 -10.45 -5.40
C GLU A 131 -15.05 -9.76 -4.34
N PRO A 132 -15.03 -10.26 -3.10
CA PRO A 132 -14.21 -9.68 -2.04
C PRO A 132 -12.75 -10.14 -2.12
N VAL A 133 -12.16 -10.04 -3.31
CA VAL A 133 -10.74 -10.32 -3.59
C VAL A 133 -10.11 -9.23 -4.45
N PHE A 134 -8.82 -9.01 -4.28
CA PHE A 134 -7.98 -8.28 -5.24
C PHE A 134 -6.72 -9.09 -5.53
N SER A 135 -6.12 -8.87 -6.69
CA SER A 135 -4.93 -9.62 -7.12
C SER A 135 -3.92 -8.75 -7.85
N PHE A 136 -2.64 -9.10 -7.69
CA PHE A 136 -1.54 -8.44 -8.38
C PHE A 136 -0.90 -9.38 -9.40
N TRP A 137 -0.61 -8.84 -10.56
CA TRP A 137 0.43 -9.31 -11.44
C TRP A 137 1.52 -8.24 -11.51
N LEU A 138 2.77 -8.61 -11.22
CA LEU A 138 3.91 -7.69 -11.26
C LEU A 138 4.88 -8.18 -12.32
N ASN A 139 5.08 -7.41 -13.38
CA ASN A 139 6.03 -7.76 -14.42
C ASN A 139 7.46 -7.65 -13.88
N ARG A 140 8.27 -8.66 -14.15
CA ARG A 140 9.68 -8.73 -13.73
C ARG A 140 10.64 -8.29 -14.83
N ASN A 141 10.16 -8.15 -16.06
CA ASN A 141 10.94 -7.64 -17.17
C ASN A 141 10.85 -6.11 -17.19
N ALA A 142 11.93 -5.44 -16.81
CA ALA A 142 11.99 -3.98 -16.75
C ALA A 142 11.98 -3.29 -18.12
N GLU A 143 12.21 -4.05 -19.21
CA GLU A 143 12.23 -3.53 -20.58
C GLU A 143 10.83 -3.50 -21.23
N ASP A 144 9.83 -4.17 -20.63
CA ASP A 144 8.46 -4.17 -21.14
C ASP A 144 7.74 -2.86 -20.77
N GLU A 145 6.80 -2.45 -21.63
CA GLU A 145 5.99 -1.24 -21.37
C GLU A 145 4.99 -1.45 -20.21
N GLU A 146 4.46 -2.66 -20.05
CA GLU A 146 3.54 -3.02 -18.97
C GLU A 146 4.31 -3.46 -17.72
N GLY A 147 4.31 -2.62 -16.68
CA GLY A 147 4.95 -2.91 -15.41
C GLY A 147 4.18 -3.90 -14.52
N GLY A 148 2.88 -4.06 -14.73
CA GLY A 148 2.01 -4.93 -13.93
C GLY A 148 0.54 -4.54 -14.01
N GLU A 149 -0.30 -5.28 -13.29
CA GLU A 149 -1.75 -5.09 -13.19
C GLU A 149 -2.22 -5.34 -11.75
N LEU A 150 -3.14 -4.51 -11.27
CA LEU A 150 -3.92 -4.72 -10.05
C LEU A 150 -5.40 -4.81 -10.42
N VAL A 151 -6.04 -5.91 -10.05
CA VAL A 151 -7.47 -6.15 -10.25
C VAL A 151 -8.18 -6.07 -8.91
N PHE A 152 -9.14 -5.15 -8.79
CA PHE A 152 -10.09 -5.14 -7.67
C PHE A 152 -11.35 -5.90 -8.06
N GLY A 153 -11.75 -6.88 -7.25
CA GLY A 153 -12.98 -7.64 -7.45
C GLY A 153 -12.86 -8.88 -8.33
N GLY A 154 -11.65 -9.42 -8.50
CA GLY A 154 -11.41 -10.62 -9.31
C GLY A 154 -9.92 -10.92 -9.50
N VAL A 155 -9.64 -11.78 -10.48
CA VAL A 155 -8.28 -12.20 -10.90
C VAL A 155 -8.26 -12.33 -12.43
N ASP A 156 -7.25 -11.79 -13.12
CA ASP A 156 -7.10 -12.02 -14.57
C ASP A 156 -6.42 -13.40 -14.83
N PRO A 157 -7.11 -14.35 -15.49
CA PRO A 157 -6.57 -15.67 -15.81
C PRO A 157 -5.39 -15.68 -16.77
N LYS A 158 -5.09 -14.57 -17.47
CA LYS A 158 -3.92 -14.46 -18.35
C LYS A 158 -2.60 -14.39 -17.59
N HIS A 159 -2.63 -13.92 -16.34
CA HIS A 159 -1.44 -13.58 -15.57
C HIS A 159 -0.97 -14.68 -14.60
N PHE A 160 -1.59 -15.87 -14.63
CA PHE A 160 -1.13 -17.03 -13.87
C PHE A 160 -1.30 -18.35 -14.64
N LYS A 161 -0.66 -19.42 -14.15
CA LYS A 161 -0.78 -20.78 -14.68
C LYS A 161 -1.14 -21.74 -13.55
N GLY A 162 -2.00 -22.71 -13.82
CA GLY A 162 -2.42 -23.70 -12.83
C GLY A 162 -3.44 -23.15 -11.84
N GLN A 163 -3.36 -23.58 -10.59
CA GLN A 163 -4.26 -23.18 -9.51
C GLN A 163 -3.51 -22.42 -8.41
N HIS A 164 -4.20 -21.54 -7.71
CA HIS A 164 -3.67 -20.85 -6.54
C HIS A 164 -3.64 -21.79 -5.33
N THR A 165 -2.55 -21.74 -4.56
CA THR A 165 -2.48 -22.35 -3.23
C THR A 165 -2.93 -21.30 -2.21
N TYR A 166 -4.06 -21.56 -1.54
CA TYR A 166 -4.59 -20.66 -0.52
C TYR A 166 -4.13 -21.08 0.87
N VAL A 167 -3.73 -20.08 1.66
CA VAL A 167 -3.43 -20.20 3.08
C VAL A 167 -4.26 -19.18 3.84
N PRO A 168 -4.76 -19.50 5.05
CA PRO A 168 -5.57 -18.57 5.82
C PRO A 168 -4.70 -17.44 6.39
N VAL A 169 -5.32 -16.28 6.60
CA VAL A 169 -4.69 -15.20 7.36
C VAL A 169 -4.59 -15.61 8.83
N THR A 170 -3.40 -15.53 9.40
CA THR A 170 -3.13 -15.97 10.79
C THR A 170 -3.18 -14.83 11.79
N GLN A 171 -2.85 -13.61 11.36
CA GLN A 171 -2.95 -12.41 12.17
C GLN A 171 -3.59 -11.26 11.39
N LYS A 172 -4.85 -10.95 11.71
CA LYS A 172 -5.57 -9.85 11.10
C LYS A 172 -4.96 -8.51 11.49
N GLY A 173 -4.68 -7.68 10.50
CA GLY A 173 -3.82 -6.50 10.57
C GLY A 173 -2.93 -6.47 9.34
N TYR A 174 -2.22 -7.57 9.12
CA TYR A 174 -1.37 -7.79 7.95
C TYR A 174 -1.94 -8.91 7.07
N TRP A 175 -1.52 -8.97 5.81
CA TRP A 175 -1.70 -10.15 4.96
C TRP A 175 -0.70 -11.24 5.35
N GLN A 176 -0.78 -11.66 6.62
CA GLN A 176 0.13 -12.61 7.26
C GLN A 176 -0.42 -14.03 7.20
N PHE A 177 0.43 -15.00 6.91
CA PHE A 177 0.13 -16.42 6.88
C PHE A 177 1.30 -17.25 7.43
N ASP A 178 1.02 -18.51 7.78
CA ASP A 178 2.06 -19.44 8.21
C ASP A 178 2.82 -19.99 7.00
N MET A 179 4.14 -20.09 7.15
CA MET A 179 5.09 -20.57 6.15
C MET A 179 5.98 -21.65 6.77
N GLY A 180 6.32 -22.68 5.98
CA GLY A 180 7.28 -23.71 6.36
C GLY A 180 8.73 -23.23 6.25
N ASP A 181 9.66 -24.19 6.24
CA ASP A 181 11.08 -23.88 6.14
C ASP A 181 11.46 -23.26 4.78
N VAL A 182 12.49 -22.43 4.79
CA VAL A 182 13.09 -21.87 3.58
C VAL A 182 14.20 -22.80 3.11
N LEU A 183 14.27 -23.06 1.80
CA LEU A 183 15.30 -23.91 1.21
C LEU A 183 16.29 -23.05 0.41
N ILE A 184 17.58 -23.34 0.54
CA ILE A 184 18.65 -22.73 -0.26
C ILE A 184 19.34 -23.85 -1.05
N GLY A 185 19.24 -23.81 -2.38
CA GLY A 185 19.81 -24.87 -3.22
C GLY A 185 19.15 -26.25 -3.02
N GLY A 186 17.91 -26.29 -2.50
CA GLY A 186 17.20 -27.52 -2.15
C GLY A 186 17.42 -28.01 -0.72
N GLU A 187 18.34 -27.39 0.03
CA GLU A 187 18.62 -27.76 1.42
C GLU A 187 17.84 -26.89 2.41
N PRO A 188 17.21 -27.49 3.44
CA PRO A 188 16.48 -26.74 4.47
C PRO A 188 17.43 -25.87 5.30
N THR A 189 17.02 -24.63 5.59
CA THR A 189 17.80 -23.75 6.47
C THR A 189 17.73 -24.18 7.93
N GLY A 190 16.67 -24.90 8.31
CA GLY A 190 16.34 -25.34 9.66
C GLY A 190 15.85 -24.21 10.58
N TYR A 191 15.77 -22.97 10.09
CA TYR A 191 15.35 -21.84 10.91
C TYR A 191 13.83 -21.79 11.06
N CYS A 192 13.11 -22.06 9.97
CA CYS A 192 11.66 -22.04 9.93
C CYS A 192 11.07 -23.46 9.94
N GLU A 193 11.82 -24.47 10.44
CA GLU A 193 11.38 -25.87 10.49
C GLU A 193 10.12 -26.06 11.35
N SER A 194 10.03 -25.34 12.47
CA SER A 194 8.83 -25.31 13.33
C SER A 194 7.74 -24.35 12.84
N GLY A 195 7.87 -23.81 11.63
CA GLY A 195 7.03 -22.76 11.07
C GLY A 195 7.54 -21.35 11.38
N CYS A 196 7.31 -20.46 10.41
CA CYS A 196 7.51 -19.02 10.50
C CYS A 196 6.25 -18.30 10.03
N SER A 197 6.10 -17.04 10.41
CA SER A 197 5.10 -16.16 9.81
C SER A 197 5.70 -15.44 8.60
N ALA A 198 4.90 -15.26 7.55
CA ALA A 198 5.25 -14.49 6.37
C ALA A 198 4.14 -13.48 6.07
N ILE A 199 4.51 -12.33 5.50
CA ILE A 199 3.57 -11.30 5.05
C ILE A 199 3.75 -11.12 3.55
N ALA A 200 2.64 -11.11 2.81
CA ALA A 200 2.65 -10.66 1.41
C ALA A 200 2.57 -9.12 1.38
N ASP A 201 3.71 -8.48 1.11
CA ASP A 201 3.85 -7.01 1.08
C ASP A 201 4.23 -6.53 -0.33
N SER A 202 3.27 -5.95 -1.06
CA SER A 202 3.47 -5.35 -2.38
C SER A 202 4.20 -4.00 -2.34
N GLY A 203 4.30 -3.36 -1.17
CA GLY A 203 5.02 -2.10 -0.96
C GLY A 203 6.53 -2.28 -0.83
N THR A 204 7.01 -3.51 -0.62
CA THR A 204 8.43 -3.84 -0.44
C THR A 204 8.97 -4.63 -1.64
N SER A 205 10.18 -4.29 -2.11
CA SER A 205 10.82 -4.97 -3.25
C SER A 205 11.71 -6.16 -2.87
N LEU A 206 12.33 -6.11 -1.69
CA LEU A 206 13.26 -7.14 -1.21
C LEU A 206 12.57 -8.13 -0.28
N LEU A 207 13.02 -9.38 -0.29
CA LEU A 207 12.65 -10.34 0.75
C LEU A 207 13.38 -9.96 2.04
N ALA A 208 12.63 -9.75 3.12
CA ALA A 208 13.15 -9.55 4.46
C ALA A 208 12.89 -10.80 5.29
N GLY A 209 13.89 -11.22 6.06
CA GLY A 209 13.79 -12.39 6.92
C GLY A 209 14.75 -12.31 8.11
N PRO A 210 14.64 -13.25 9.05
CA PRO A 210 15.50 -13.30 10.22
C PRO A 210 16.98 -13.34 9.84
N THR A 211 17.82 -12.61 10.57
CA THR A 211 19.27 -12.77 10.45
C THR A 211 19.66 -14.13 11.01
N VAL A 212 20.30 -14.95 10.18
CA VAL A 212 20.87 -16.21 10.63
C VAL A 212 22.12 -15.89 11.43
N SER A 213 22.03 -15.75 12.76
CA SER A 213 23.19 -15.77 13.64
C SER A 213 23.68 -17.22 13.80
N LYS A 214 24.07 -17.88 12.70
CA LYS A 214 24.93 -19.04 12.80
C LYS A 214 26.35 -18.50 12.84
N ASN A 215 27.10 -18.88 13.87
CA ASN A 215 28.57 -18.82 13.86
C ASN A 215 29.04 -19.42 12.53
N LEU A 216 29.34 -18.57 11.55
CA LEU A 216 30.19 -18.92 10.42
C LEU A 216 31.56 -19.17 11.02
N LYS A 217 31.78 -20.40 11.50
CA LYS A 217 33.13 -20.93 11.54
C LYS A 217 33.58 -20.98 10.09
N GLU A 218 34.57 -20.15 9.82
CA GLU A 218 35.37 -20.10 8.60
C GLU A 218 35.56 -21.50 8.01
N PHE A 219 35.32 -21.61 6.70
CA PHE A 219 36.03 -22.52 5.83
C PHE A 219 36.89 -21.68 4.90
#